data_AF-A0A9C8I6V8-F1
#
_entry.id   AF-A0A9C8I6V8-F1
#
_cell.length_a   1.000
_cell.length_b   1.000
_cell.length_c   1.000
_cell.angle_alpha   90.00
_cell.angle_beta   90.00
_cell.angle_gamma   90.00
#
_symmetry.space_group_name_H-M   'P 1'
#
loop_
_entity.id
_entity.type
_entity.pdbx_description
1 polymer ?
#
loop_
_entity_poly.entity_id
_entity_poly.type
_entity_poly.pdbx_seq_one_letter_code
_entity_poly.pdbx_strand_id
1 'polypeptide(L)' 'GFIDKTGQYVINPQFDFAFDFSEGLAPVKIAEKWGFIDKTGQFVINPQFDGIDLLSILSP' A
#
# COMPACT_ATOMS: atom_id res chain seq x y z
N GLY A 1 4.97 -1.50 -6.43
CA GLY A 1 6.24 -1.98 -5.84
C GLY A 1 7.09 -0.79 -5.47
N PHE A 2 8.16 -0.98 -4.70
CA PHE A 2 9.07 0.08 -4.27
C PHE A 2 10.44 -0.14 -4.87
N ILE A 3 11.04 0.93 -5.39
CA ILE A 3 12.37 0.91 -6.02
C ILE A 3 13.34 1.79 -5.23
N ASP A 4 14.62 1.45 -5.29
CA ASP A 4 15.68 2.33 -4.81
C ASP A 4 16.07 3.39 -5.87
N LYS A 5 17.08 4.21 -5.54
CA LYS A 5 17.60 5.26 -6.45
C LYS A 5 18.30 4.71 -7.69
N THR A 6 18.63 3.42 -7.72
CA THR A 6 19.21 2.74 -8.89
C THR A 6 18.12 2.19 -9.81
N GLY A 7 16.85 2.27 -9.41
CA GLY A 7 15.71 1.73 -10.14
C GLY A 7 15.45 0.25 -9.87
N GLN A 8 16.15 -0.35 -8.90
CA GLN A 8 15.96 -1.75 -8.54
C GLN A 8 14.84 -1.90 -7.50
N TYR A 9 14.05 -2.96 -7.64
CA TYR A 9 13.01 -3.25 -6.66
C TYR A 9 13.61 -3.64 -5.32
N VAL A 10 13.22 -2.92 -4.26
CA VAL A 10 13.44 -3.30 -2.87
C VAL A 10 12.25 -4.08 -2.32
N ILE A 11 11.05 -3.81 -2.84
CA ILE A 11 9.84 -4.58 -2.60
C ILE A 11 9.17 -4.78 -3.95
N ASN A 12 9.03 -6.04 -4.36
CA ASN A 12 8.41 -6.39 -5.63
C ASN A 12 6.95 -5.89 -5.70
N PRO A 13 6.43 -5.55 -6.89
CA PRO A 13 5.01 -5.28 -7.07
C PRO A 13 4.16 -6.47 -6.63
N GLN A 14 3.33 -6.26 -5.60
CA GLN A 14 2.43 -7.30 -5.05
C GLN A 14 1.15 -6.71 -4.43
N PHE A 15 0.99 -5.39 -4.49
CA PHE A 15 -0.15 -4.65 -3.93
C PHE A 15 -0.86 -3.92 -5.07
N ASP A 16 -2.17 -3.74 -4.95
CA ASP A 16 -2.96 -3.01 -5.94
C ASP A 16 -2.63 -1.52 -5.91
N PHE A 17 -2.42 -0.99 -4.70
CA PHE A 17 -1.93 0.36 -4.47
C PHE A 17 -0.90 0.37 -3.34
N ALA A 18 0.03 1.30 -3.43
CA ALA A 18 1.00 1.58 -2.38
C ALA A 18 1.31 3.08 -2.40
N PHE A 19 1.35 3.69 -1.22
CA PHE A 19 1.77 5.08 -1.03
C PHE A 19 3.21 5.15 -0.52
N ASP A 20 3.78 6.35 -0.57
CA ASP A 20 5.13 6.61 -0.07
C ASP A 20 5.26 6.30 1.42
N PHE A 21 6.48 5.93 1.82
CA PHE A 21 6.81 5.73 3.22
C PHE A 21 6.82 7.07 3.96
N SER A 22 6.12 7.11 5.10
CA SER A 22 6.24 8.16 6.12
C SER A 22 6.46 7.50 7.48
N GLU A 23 7.38 8.03 8.28
CA GLU A 23 7.70 7.50 9.61
C GLU A 23 8.05 5.99 9.62
N GLY A 24 8.52 5.46 8.48
CA GLY A 24 8.89 4.05 8.33
C GLY A 24 7.75 3.10 7.93
N LEU A 25 6.54 3.62 7.75
CA LEU A 25 5.37 2.85 7.30
C LEU A 25 4.87 3.33 5.94
N ALA A 26 4.35 2.40 5.14
CA ALA A 26 3.65 2.71 3.90
C ALA A 26 2.24 2.10 3.93
N PRO A 27 1.19 2.88 3.61
CA PRO A 27 -0.13 2.34 3.36
C PRO A 27 -0.13 1.55 2.04
N VAL A 28 -0.69 0.35 2.07
CA VAL A 28 -0.86 -0.51 0.90
C VAL A 28 -2.27 -1.07 0.83
N LYS A 29 -2.76 -1.31 -0.39
CA LYS A 29 -4.08 -1.88 -0.66
C LYS A 29 -3.95 -3.28 -1.25
N ILE A 30 -4.74 -4.20 -0.72
CA ILE A 30 -5.01 -5.50 -1.33
C ILE A 30 -6.53 -5.66 -1.42
N ALA A 31 -7.02 -5.89 -2.64
CA ALA A 31 -8.42 -5.83 -3.00
C ALA A 31 -9.04 -4.49 -2.55
N GLU A 32 -9.99 -4.54 -1.61
CA GLU A 32 -10.71 -3.36 -1.11
C GLU A 32 -10.18 -2.83 0.21
N LYS A 33 -9.23 -3.55 0.83
CA LYS A 33 -8.76 -3.25 2.18
C LYS A 33 -7.36 -2.63 2.18
N TRP A 34 -7.18 -1.69 3.10
CA TRP A 34 -5.90 -1.05 3.39
C TRP A 34 -5.26 -1.63 4.64
N GLY A 35 -3.94 -1.76 4.58
CA GLY A 35 -3.05 -2.09 5.69
C GLY A 35 -1.78 -1.25 5.64
N PHE A 36 -0.83 -1.56 6.52
CA PHE A 36 0.45 -0.86 6.61
C PHE A 36 1.60 -1.85 6.59
N ILE A 37 2.61 -1.56 5.79
CA ILE A 37 3.85 -2.34 5.73
C ILE A 37 5.03 -1.52 6.26
N ASP A 38 6.07 -2.23 6.71
CA ASP A 38 7.38 -1.64 7.00
C ASP A 38 8.26 -1.58 5.74
N LYS A 39 9.50 -1.06 5.89
CA LYS A 39 10.47 -0.94 4.78
C LYS A 39 10.98 -2.27 4.24
N THR A 40 10.71 -3.39 4.91
CA THR A 40 11.02 -4.74 4.41
C THR A 40 9.87 -5.32 3.57
N GLY A 41 8.70 -4.66 3.56
CA GLY A 41 7.50 -5.12 2.87
C GLY A 41 6.63 -6.04 3.72
N GLN A 42 6.92 -6.20 5.01
CA GLN A 42 6.11 -6.99 5.93
C GLN A 42 4.97 -6.16 6.49
N PHE A 43 3.79 -6.79 6.63
CA PHE A 43 2.66 -6.14 7.27
C PHE A 43 2.93 -5.88 8.75
N VAL A 44 2.89 -4.62 9.12
CA VAL A 44 2.77 -4.19 10.52
C VAL A 44 1.29 -4.22 10.93
N ILE A 45 0.41 -3.85 10.00
CA ILE A 45 -1.04 -3.99 10.15
C ILE A 45 -1.60 -4.65 8.89
N ASN A 46 -2.19 -5.83 9.06
CA ASN A 46 -2.83 -6.54 7.96
C ASN A 46 -3.97 -5.73 7.34
N PRO A 47 -4.23 -5.88 6.02
CA PRO A 47 -5.31 -5.18 5.35
C PRO A 47 -6.66 -5.45 6.01
N GLN A 48 -7.26 -4.41 6.57
CA GLN A 48 -8.55 -4.52 7.28
C GLN A 48 -9.38 -3.23 7.23
N PHE A 49 -8.76 -2.09 6.90
CA PHE A 49 -9.46 -0.82 6.81
C PHE A 49 -10.10 -0.64 5.45
N ASP A 50 -11.36 -0.21 5.43
CA ASP A 50 -12.00 0.20 4.19
C ASP A 50 -11.40 1.51 3.70
N GLY A 51 -11.03 1.52 2.42
CA GLY A 51 -10.74 2.77 1.74
C GLY A 51 -12.05 3.45 1.39
N ILE A 52 -12.13 4.76 1.54
CA ILE A 52 -13.15 5.53 0.81
C ILE A 52 -12.81 5.34 -0.67
N ASP A 53 -13.53 4.46 -1.33
CA ASP A 53 -13.44 4.34 -2.77
C ASP A 53 -14.04 5.60 -3.36
N LEU A 54 -13.23 6.43 -4.02
CA LEU A 54 -13.76 7.61 -4.72
C LEU A 54 -14.78 7.20 -5.79
N LEU A 55 -14.79 5.93 -6.24
CA LEU A 55 -15.85 5.40 -7.10
C LEU A 55 -17.17 5.16 -6.36
N SER A 56 -17.15 4.85 -5.05
CA SER A 56 -18.39 4.62 -4.29
C SER A 56 -19.16 5.91 -4.00
N ILE A 57 -18.48 7.05 -3.90
CA ILE A 57 -19.15 8.37 -3.84
C ILE A 57 -19.66 8.84 -5.22
N LEU A 58 -19.24 8.21 -6.32
CA LEU A 58 -19.69 8.52 -7.68
C LEU A 58 -20.70 7.50 -8.24
N SER A 59 -21.02 6.46 -7.49
CA SER A 59 -21.96 5.40 -7.87
C SER A 59 -23.15 5.42 -6.90
N PRO A 60 -24.26 6.11 -7.24
CA PRO A 60 -25.45 6.20 -6.38
C PRO A 60 -26.20 4.87 -6.22
#